data_AF-A0A9D1JMI6-F1
#
_entry.id   AF-A0A9D1JMI6-F1
#
_cell.length_a   1.000
_cell.length_b   1.000
_cell.length_c   1.000
_cell.angle_alpha   90.00
_cell.angle_beta   90.00
_cell.angle_gamma   90.00
#
_symmetry.space_group_name_H-M   'P 1'
#
loop_
_entity.id
_entity.type
_entity.pdbx_description
1 polymer ?
#
loop_
_entity_poly.entity_id
_entity_poly.type
_entity_poly.pdbx_seq_one_letter_code
_entity_poly.pdbx_strand_id
1 'polypeptide(L)'
;MNNEQMQNILKGGLSSAGNRQIQQQTGFPQTQQLIPEYDVKSIVVNDIRRIQKLVDDGVIDNTQGQYLVNYVINKAYDMVNNRNMGEAQIQPQNTAFAEFEAENSGFFNKDGRAEVLEYLKRSGFEGDKDEISLISGMIEKLENSAIERYLKQSAHEKTLNNQNEIAKQRLRANAQNSNFDDFKTRAFTREQIGKMSGAEFAKYEKAIMEQLRKGLIK
;
A
#
# COMPACT_ATOMS: atom_id res chain seq x y z
N MET A 1 3.00 11.17 16.25
CA MET A 1 3.40 10.56 17.54
C MET A 1 3.07 11.52 18.66
N ASN A 2 2.74 11.04 19.86
CA ASN A 2 2.42 11.91 21.01
C ASN A 2 3.66 12.20 21.87
N ASN A 3 3.62 13.28 22.67
CA ASN A 3 4.73 13.70 23.56
C ASN A 3 5.28 12.59 24.48
N GLU A 4 4.45 11.62 24.86
CA GLU A 4 4.84 10.46 25.67
C GLU A 4 5.87 9.56 24.95
N GLN A 5 5.80 9.46 23.62
CA GLN A 5 6.76 8.67 22.85
C GLN A 5 8.15 9.33 22.81
N MET A 6 8.22 10.67 22.83
CA MET A 6 9.50 11.39 22.93
C MET A 6 10.13 11.28 24.34
N GLN A 7 9.31 11.29 25.40
CA GLN A 7 9.76 11.07 26.78
C GLN A 7 10.39 9.69 26.99
N ASN A 8 9.91 8.66 26.27
CA ASN A 8 10.45 7.30 26.39
C ASN A 8 11.86 7.15 25.80
N ILE A 9 12.16 7.83 24.67
CA ILE A 9 13.50 7.85 24.06
C ILE A 9 14.54 8.44 25.02
N LEU A 10 14.14 9.42 25.84
CA LEU A 10 15.00 10.06 26.84
C LEU A 10 15.27 9.20 28.09
N LYS A 11 14.53 8.11 28.33
CA LYS A 11 14.52 7.41 29.63
C LYS A 11 15.08 5.98 29.66
N GLY A 12 15.25 5.28 28.53
CA GLY A 12 15.91 3.97 28.59
C GLY A 12 16.01 3.22 27.26
N GLY A 13 17.23 2.76 26.96
CA GLY A 13 17.50 1.88 25.83
C GLY A 13 18.99 1.52 25.73
N LEU A 14 19.28 0.22 25.88
CA LEU A 14 20.58 -0.45 25.70
C LEU A 14 21.64 -0.30 26.82
N SER A 15 22.29 -1.43 27.10
CA SER A 15 22.81 -1.80 28.42
C SER A 15 24.33 -1.82 28.51
N SER A 16 24.82 -1.91 29.75
CA SER A 16 26.24 -1.88 30.13
C SER A 16 27.08 -3.04 29.56
N ALA A 17 28.22 -2.69 28.98
CA ALA A 17 29.48 -3.43 28.96
C ALA A 17 30.62 -2.39 28.81
N GLY A 18 31.82 -2.53 29.37
CA GLY A 18 32.38 -3.61 30.19
C GLY A 18 33.88 -3.32 30.35
N ASN A 19 34.23 -2.51 31.34
CA ASN A 19 35.54 -1.85 31.47
C ASN A 19 36.71 -2.86 31.56
N ARG A 20 37.80 -2.67 30.78
CA ARG A 20 39.07 -3.40 30.94
C ARG A 20 40.30 -2.52 30.66
N GLN A 21 41.04 -2.23 31.73
CA GLN A 21 42.41 -1.70 31.70
C GLN A 21 43.43 -2.84 31.48
N ILE A 22 44.48 -2.61 30.66
CA ILE A 22 45.91 -3.00 30.78
C ILE A 22 46.61 -2.66 29.44
N GLN A 23 47.88 -2.22 29.33
CA GLN A 23 48.85 -1.66 30.29
C GLN A 23 49.78 -0.68 29.49
N GLN A 24 50.85 -0.13 30.09
CA GLN A 24 51.82 0.75 29.39
C GLN A 24 53.19 0.08 29.23
N GLN A 25 53.88 0.34 28.12
CA GLN A 25 55.34 0.36 28.03
C GLN A 25 55.82 1.44 27.04
N THR A 26 57.05 1.91 27.22
CA THR A 26 57.45 3.31 26.98
C THR A 26 58.13 3.61 25.64
N GLY A 27 57.74 4.73 25.02
CA GLY A 27 58.49 5.44 23.99
C GLY A 27 57.85 6.82 23.69
N PHE A 28 58.63 7.89 23.72
CA PHE A 28 58.21 9.27 23.41
C PHE A 28 59.08 9.85 22.27
N PRO A 29 58.69 10.92 21.56
CA PRO A 29 57.46 11.70 21.71
C PRO A 29 56.63 11.85 20.41
N GLN A 30 55.32 11.68 20.52
CA GLN A 30 54.39 12.51 19.77
C GLN A 30 53.34 13.03 20.73
N THR A 31 53.15 14.35 20.75
CA THR A 31 51.98 14.97 21.36
C THR A 31 50.76 14.67 20.49
N GLN A 32 50.27 13.43 20.58
CA GLN A 32 48.90 13.13 20.19
C GLN A 32 48.01 14.00 21.07
N GLN A 33 47.45 15.04 20.46
CA GLN A 33 46.37 15.79 21.08
C GLN A 33 45.27 14.77 21.38
N LEU A 34 44.95 14.59 22.67
CA LEU A 34 43.81 13.81 23.10
C LEU A 34 42.57 14.42 22.46
N ILE A 35 42.15 13.86 21.33
CA ILE A 35 40.90 14.23 20.67
C ILE A 35 39.82 13.87 21.70
N PRO A 36 39.06 14.85 22.23
CA PRO A 36 38.08 14.56 23.26
C PRO A 36 37.07 13.56 22.72
N GLU A 37 36.85 12.48 23.46
CA GLU A 37 35.87 11.45 23.11
C GLU A 37 34.46 12.06 23.23
N TYR A 38 33.99 12.64 22.13
CA TYR A 38 32.65 13.23 22.06
C TYR A 38 31.62 12.13 22.30
N ASP A 39 30.93 12.12 23.44
CA ASP A 39 29.83 11.21 23.68
C ASP A 39 28.68 11.53 22.71
N VAL A 40 28.47 10.67 21.72
CA VAL A 40 27.42 10.80 20.71
C VAL A 40 26.04 10.90 21.37
N LYS A 41 25.84 10.22 22.51
CA LYS A 41 24.58 10.30 23.26
C LYS A 41 24.34 11.70 23.81
N SER A 42 25.37 12.35 24.36
CA SER A 42 25.29 13.74 24.82
C SER A 42 24.95 14.72 23.69
N ILE A 43 25.51 14.52 22.48
CA ILE A 43 25.21 15.34 21.30
C ILE A 43 23.74 15.21 20.91
N VAL A 44 23.25 13.98 20.73
CA VAL A 44 21.85 13.69 20.37
C VAL A 44 20.87 14.28 21.37
N VAL A 45 21.13 14.12 22.68
CA VAL A 45 20.28 14.65 23.73
C VAL A 45 20.25 16.18 23.73
N ASN A 46 21.36 16.84 23.40
CA ASN A 46 21.42 18.30 23.32
C ASN A 46 20.71 18.84 22.07
N ASP A 47 20.90 18.21 20.92
CA ASP A 47 20.28 18.64 19.66
C ASP A 47 18.76 18.41 19.68
N ILE A 48 18.28 17.26 20.18
CA ILE A 48 16.83 17.01 20.36
C ILE A 48 16.23 18.04 21.33
N ARG A 49 16.91 18.38 22.44
CA ARG A 49 16.45 19.42 23.38
C ARG A 49 16.36 20.79 22.70
N ARG A 50 17.30 21.11 21.79
CA ARG A 50 17.30 22.36 21.03
C ARG A 50 16.15 22.41 20.03
N ILE A 51 15.88 21.30 19.33
CA ILE A 51 14.75 21.18 18.40
C ILE A 51 13.42 21.32 19.16
N GLN A 52 13.27 20.66 20.31
CA GLN A 52 12.08 20.81 21.15
C GLN A 52 11.85 22.27 21.56
N LYS A 53 12.91 22.98 21.98
CA LYS A 53 12.79 24.41 22.30
C LYS A 53 12.33 25.25 21.11
N LEU A 54 12.77 24.96 19.89
CA LEU A 54 12.32 25.68 18.69
C LEU A 54 10.84 25.43 18.37
N VAL A 55 10.31 24.24 18.69
CA VAL A 55 8.88 23.94 18.60
C VAL A 55 8.09 24.65 19.72
N ASP A 56 8.59 24.61 20.94
CA ASP A 56 7.95 25.25 22.11
C ASP A 56 7.94 26.79 22.01
N ASP A 57 9.01 27.39 21.50
CA ASP A 57 9.13 28.82 21.20
C ASP A 57 8.29 29.24 19.96
N GLY A 58 7.68 28.30 19.23
CA GLY A 58 6.89 28.55 18.02
C GLY A 58 7.70 28.98 16.78
N VAL A 59 9.02 28.79 16.79
CA VAL A 59 9.94 29.15 15.69
C VAL A 59 9.81 28.19 14.51
N ILE A 60 9.50 26.92 14.79
CA ILE A 60 9.23 25.88 13.79
C ILE A 60 7.96 25.13 14.15
N ASP A 61 7.26 24.58 13.15
CA ASP A 61 6.09 23.73 13.40
C ASP A 61 6.48 22.32 13.88
N ASN A 62 5.48 21.56 14.36
CA ASN A 62 5.70 20.22 14.90
C ASN A 62 6.24 19.21 13.85
N THR A 63 5.86 19.38 12.59
CA THR A 63 6.31 18.55 11.45
C THR A 63 7.79 18.85 11.14
N GLN A 64 8.14 20.14 11.09
CA GLN A 64 9.53 20.59 10.95
C GLN A 64 10.40 20.06 12.11
N GLY A 65 9.88 20.11 13.34
CA GLY A 65 10.53 19.51 14.51
C GLY A 65 10.78 18.01 14.35
N GLN A 66 9.79 17.23 13.89
CA GLN A 66 9.92 15.79 13.66
C GLN A 66 10.98 15.47 12.58
N TYR A 67 11.02 16.22 11.47
CA TYR A 67 12.06 16.03 10.44
C TYR A 67 13.48 16.25 11.01
N LEU A 68 13.68 17.28 11.84
CA LEU A 68 14.97 17.57 12.46
C LEU A 68 15.37 16.51 13.50
N VAL A 69 14.41 15.98 14.29
CA VAL A 69 14.68 14.89 15.23
C VAL A 69 15.14 13.63 14.48
N ASN A 70 14.46 13.29 13.38
CA ASN A 70 14.85 12.15 12.53
C ASN A 70 16.24 12.34 11.91
N TYR A 71 16.56 13.56 11.46
CA TYR A 71 17.91 13.90 10.97
C TYR A 71 19.00 13.68 12.03
N VAL A 72 18.79 14.16 13.26
CA VAL A 72 19.72 13.98 14.38
C VAL A 72 19.92 12.50 14.72
N ILE A 73 18.83 11.72 14.76
CA ILE A 73 18.88 10.28 15.05
C ILE A 73 19.66 9.52 13.96
N ASN A 74 19.37 9.77 12.68
CA ASN A 74 20.07 9.11 11.58
C ASN A 74 21.57 9.44 11.59
N LYS A 75 21.92 10.72 11.78
CA LYS A 75 23.31 11.17 11.89
C LYS A 75 24.05 10.57 13.09
N ALA A 76 23.34 10.26 14.17
CA ALA A 76 23.89 9.55 15.31
C ALA A 76 24.18 8.08 15.02
N TYR A 77 23.31 7.39 14.29
CA TYR A 77 23.60 6.05 13.77
C TYR A 77 24.83 6.07 12.87
N ASP A 78 24.97 7.06 11.97
CA ASP A 78 26.16 7.22 11.14
C ASP A 78 27.43 7.43 12.00
N MET A 79 27.37 8.27 13.04
CA MET A 79 28.51 8.51 13.95
C MET A 79 28.90 7.27 14.76
N VAL A 80 27.95 6.41 15.15
CA VAL A 80 28.25 5.17 15.88
C VAL A 80 28.74 4.06 14.94
N ASN A 81 28.14 3.94 13.76
CA ASN A 81 28.53 2.93 12.76
C ASN A 81 29.94 3.21 12.22
N ASN A 82 30.27 4.47 11.91
CA ASN A 82 31.62 4.84 11.48
C ASN A 82 32.69 4.72 12.58
N ARG A 83 32.32 4.67 13.88
CA ARG A 83 33.30 4.41 14.96
C ARG A 83 33.84 2.99 15.00
N ASN A 84 33.15 2.02 14.40
CA ASN A 84 33.61 0.63 14.32
C ASN A 84 34.48 0.35 13.08
N MET A 85 34.70 1.34 12.21
CA MET A 85 35.63 1.25 11.07
C MET A 85 36.87 2.09 11.36
N GLY A 86 37.90 1.44 11.91
CA GLY A 86 39.23 2.06 12.01
C GLY A 86 39.79 2.33 10.61
N GLU A 87 40.22 3.58 10.38
CA GLU A 87 41.05 4.05 9.26
C GLU A 87 40.82 3.37 7.88
N ALA A 88 39.56 3.31 7.45
CA ALA A 88 39.24 3.12 6.04
C ALA A 88 39.32 4.47 5.32
N GLN A 89 39.95 4.48 4.14
CA GLN A 89 40.12 5.68 3.32
C GLN A 89 38.78 6.36 3.03
N ILE A 90 38.82 7.70 2.85
CA ILE A 90 37.69 8.50 2.39
C ILE A 90 37.25 8.00 1.00
N GLN A 91 36.32 7.05 0.96
CA GLN A 91 35.51 6.81 -0.23
C GLN A 91 34.56 8.01 -0.38
N PRO A 92 34.33 8.50 -1.60
CA PRO A 92 33.41 9.60 -1.82
C PRO A 92 32.02 9.20 -1.30
N GLN A 93 31.40 10.06 -0.49
CA GLN A 93 29.99 9.89 -0.17
C GLN A 93 29.21 9.83 -1.48
N ASN A 94 28.30 8.87 -1.60
CA ASN A 94 27.65 8.53 -2.86
C ASN A 94 26.70 9.67 -3.30
N THR A 95 27.26 10.70 -3.97
CA THR A 95 26.61 12.01 -4.19
C THR A 95 25.39 11.89 -5.09
N ALA A 96 25.40 10.93 -6.01
CA ALA A 96 24.33 10.65 -6.97
C ALA A 96 22.94 10.52 -6.31
N PHE A 97 22.83 9.88 -5.14
CA PHE A 97 21.56 9.79 -4.41
C PHE A 97 21.10 11.12 -3.80
N ALA A 98 22.05 11.94 -3.33
CA ALA A 98 21.74 13.26 -2.77
C ALA A 98 21.38 14.28 -3.88
N GLU A 99 22.06 14.21 -5.02
CA GLU A 99 21.76 14.97 -6.24
C GLU A 99 20.39 14.60 -6.80
N PHE A 100 20.07 13.31 -6.88
CA PHE A 100 18.76 12.84 -7.32
C PHE A 100 17.63 13.31 -6.39
N GLU A 101 17.80 13.17 -5.06
CA GLU A 101 16.79 13.57 -4.07
C GLU A 101 16.58 15.11 -4.01
N ALA A 102 17.60 15.89 -4.39
CA ALA A 102 17.46 17.35 -4.52
C ALA A 102 16.52 17.76 -5.68
N GLU A 103 16.50 17.00 -6.77
CA GLU A 103 15.61 17.23 -7.92
C GLU A 103 14.26 16.50 -7.77
N ASN A 104 14.25 15.34 -7.11
CA ASN A 104 13.11 14.43 -7.01
C ASN A 104 12.69 14.20 -5.55
N SER A 105 12.56 15.29 -4.79
CA SER A 105 12.33 15.26 -3.34
C SER A 105 11.15 14.37 -2.95
N GLY A 106 11.40 13.46 -2.01
CA GLY A 106 10.42 12.51 -1.51
C GLY A 106 10.16 11.32 -2.43
N PHE A 107 10.91 11.15 -3.54
CA PHE A 107 10.69 10.03 -4.47
C PHE A 107 10.78 8.69 -3.75
N PHE A 108 11.86 8.43 -3.01
CA PHE A 108 12.05 7.17 -2.28
C PHE A 108 11.35 7.14 -0.91
N ASN A 109 10.77 8.26 -0.46
CA ASN A 109 10.04 8.34 0.81
C ASN A 109 8.58 7.88 0.70
N LYS A 110 8.12 7.48 -0.51
CA LYS A 110 6.79 6.87 -0.73
C LYS A 110 6.81 5.38 -0.35
N ASP A 111 5.66 4.88 0.08
CA ASP A 111 5.46 3.47 0.42
C ASP A 111 5.95 2.52 -0.70
N GLY A 112 6.65 1.46 -0.30
CA GLY A 112 7.28 0.48 -1.21
C GLY A 112 8.57 0.95 -1.90
N ARG A 113 8.77 2.26 -2.12
CA ARG A 113 9.99 2.78 -2.76
C ARG A 113 11.19 2.84 -1.81
N ALA A 114 10.94 3.02 -0.51
CA ALA A 114 12.00 3.04 0.51
C ALA A 114 12.81 1.73 0.59
N GLU A 115 12.15 0.58 0.38
CA GLU A 115 12.78 -0.75 0.34
C GLU A 115 13.75 -0.88 -0.85
N VAL A 116 13.43 -0.24 -1.99
CA VAL A 116 14.32 -0.20 -3.15
C VAL A 116 15.56 0.63 -2.87
N LEU A 117 15.42 1.78 -2.19
CA LEU A 117 16.57 2.59 -1.77
C LEU A 117 17.46 1.84 -0.77
N GLU A 118 16.88 1.11 0.18
CA GLU A 118 17.62 0.25 1.11
C GLU A 118 18.36 -0.86 0.35
N TYR A 119 17.70 -1.53 -0.59
CA TYR A 119 18.29 -2.57 -1.42
C TYR A 119 19.51 -2.05 -2.20
N LEU A 120 19.38 -0.93 -2.92
CA LEU A 120 20.48 -0.34 -3.71
C LEU A 120 21.67 0.05 -2.82
N LYS A 121 21.42 0.65 -1.66
CA LYS A 121 22.47 0.97 -0.68
C LYS A 121 23.17 -0.28 -0.15
N ARG A 122 22.41 -1.34 0.18
CA ARG A 122 22.95 -2.60 0.71
C ARG A 122 23.66 -3.45 -0.35
N SER A 123 23.26 -3.36 -1.62
CA SER A 123 23.90 -4.12 -2.71
C SER A 123 25.25 -3.55 -3.15
N GLY A 124 25.68 -2.40 -2.61
CA GLY A 124 26.85 -1.68 -3.09
C GLY A 124 26.63 -1.13 -4.50
N PHE A 125 25.47 -0.53 -4.77
CA PHE A 125 25.19 0.09 -6.06
C PHE A 125 26.05 1.35 -6.25
N GLU A 126 26.91 1.34 -7.28
CA GLU A 126 27.87 2.41 -7.62
C GLU A 126 27.38 3.32 -8.76
N GLY A 127 26.09 3.26 -9.11
CA GLY A 127 25.53 4.00 -10.26
C GLY A 127 25.33 5.50 -10.02
N ASP A 128 25.31 6.24 -11.12
CA ASP A 128 25.21 7.70 -11.13
C ASP A 128 23.74 8.23 -11.06
N LYS A 129 23.58 9.56 -11.14
CA LYS A 129 22.28 10.22 -11.07
C LYS A 129 21.34 9.80 -12.21
N ASP A 130 21.88 9.49 -13.38
CA ASP A 130 21.11 9.12 -14.56
C ASP A 130 20.64 7.66 -14.47
N GLU A 131 21.47 6.76 -13.93
CA GLU A 131 21.06 5.39 -13.60
C GLU A 131 20.00 5.36 -12.49
N ILE A 132 20.15 6.16 -11.43
CA ILE A 132 19.11 6.32 -10.39
C ILE A 132 17.82 6.86 -11.00
N SER A 133 17.91 7.82 -11.94
CA SER A 133 16.76 8.37 -12.65
C SER A 133 16.08 7.33 -13.55
N LEU A 134 16.84 6.44 -14.19
CA LEU A 134 16.33 5.34 -15.00
C LEU A 134 15.58 4.31 -14.13
N ILE A 135 16.18 3.88 -13.01
CA ILE A 135 15.55 2.99 -12.03
C ILE A 135 14.25 3.61 -11.50
N SER A 136 14.30 4.90 -11.15
CA SER A 136 13.14 5.66 -10.69
C SER A 136 12.02 5.69 -11.74
N GLY A 137 12.34 5.99 -12.99
CA GLY A 137 11.37 5.93 -14.10
C GLY A 137 10.81 4.54 -14.38
N MET A 138 11.56 3.47 -14.10
CA MET A 138 11.06 2.08 -14.17
C MET A 138 10.07 1.78 -13.05
N ILE A 139 10.35 2.21 -11.81
CA ILE A 139 9.46 2.07 -10.66
C ILE A 139 8.12 2.77 -10.94
N GLU A 140 8.14 4.02 -11.41
CA GLU A 140 6.89 4.76 -11.68
C GLU A 140 6.08 4.13 -12.82
N LYS A 141 6.74 3.62 -13.87
CA LYS A 141 6.06 2.87 -14.94
C LYS A 141 5.41 1.59 -14.42
N LEU A 142 6.07 0.86 -13.52
CA LEU A 142 5.53 -0.36 -12.92
C LEU A 142 4.31 -0.07 -12.04
N GLU A 143 4.40 0.95 -11.19
CA GLU A 143 3.31 1.40 -10.31
C GLU A 143 2.09 1.89 -11.11
N ASN A 144 2.31 2.80 -12.08
CA ASN A 144 1.24 3.30 -12.94
C ASN A 144 0.57 2.16 -13.73
N SER A 145 1.36 1.22 -14.26
CA SER A 145 0.82 0.01 -14.93
C SER A 145 0.00 -0.87 -13.98
N ALA A 146 0.37 -0.97 -12.70
CA ALA A 146 -0.37 -1.73 -11.71
C ALA A 146 -1.72 -1.04 -11.36
N ILE A 147 -1.70 0.28 -11.19
CA ILE A 147 -2.90 1.11 -10.97
C ILE A 147 -3.85 1.00 -12.16
N GLU A 148 -3.36 1.15 -13.39
CA GLU A 148 -4.17 1.01 -14.61
C GLU A 148 -4.82 -0.36 -14.74
N ARG A 149 -4.08 -1.45 -14.47
CA ARG A 149 -4.62 -2.81 -14.45
C ARG A 149 -5.74 -2.96 -13.43
N TYR A 150 -5.55 -2.46 -12.21
CA TYR A 150 -6.55 -2.51 -11.16
C TYR A 150 -7.82 -1.72 -11.52
N LEU A 151 -7.68 -0.49 -12.02
CA LEU A 151 -8.81 0.34 -12.44
C LEU A 151 -9.59 -0.31 -13.59
N LYS A 152 -8.90 -0.87 -14.58
CA LYS A 152 -9.51 -1.61 -15.70
C LYS A 152 -10.26 -2.85 -15.24
N GLN A 153 -9.69 -3.62 -14.30
CA GLN A 153 -10.34 -4.79 -13.70
C GLN A 153 -11.60 -4.39 -12.92
N SER A 154 -11.52 -3.37 -12.06
CA SER A 154 -12.67 -2.87 -11.29
C SER A 154 -13.80 -2.35 -12.20
N ALA A 155 -13.47 -1.65 -13.29
CA ALA A 155 -14.44 -1.19 -14.28
C ALA A 155 -15.11 -2.37 -15.04
N HIS A 156 -14.34 -3.40 -15.36
CA HIS A 156 -14.87 -4.61 -15.99
C HIS A 156 -15.81 -5.39 -15.05
N GLU A 157 -15.43 -5.56 -13.78
CA GLU A 157 -16.24 -6.23 -12.77
C GLU A 157 -17.57 -5.49 -12.53
N LYS A 158 -17.55 -4.16 -12.39
CA LYS A 158 -18.77 -3.34 -12.33
C LYS A 158 -19.66 -3.55 -13.56
N THR A 159 -19.07 -3.66 -14.75
CA THR A 159 -19.80 -3.90 -16.00
C THR A 159 -20.46 -5.28 -16.00
N LEU A 160 -19.73 -6.33 -15.60
CA LEU A 160 -20.28 -7.69 -15.47
C LEU A 160 -21.40 -7.76 -14.43
N ASN A 161 -21.24 -7.11 -13.27
CA ASN A 161 -22.28 -7.06 -12.24
C ASN A 161 -23.56 -6.36 -12.75
N ASN A 162 -23.41 -5.22 -13.43
CA ASN A 162 -24.54 -4.51 -14.04
C ASN A 162 -25.24 -5.36 -15.12
N GLN A 163 -24.47 -6.06 -15.97
CA GLN A 163 -25.02 -6.99 -16.97
C GLN A 163 -25.75 -8.17 -16.32
N ASN A 164 -25.22 -8.71 -15.22
CA ASN A 164 -25.86 -9.78 -14.45
C ASN A 164 -27.16 -9.31 -13.79
N GLU A 165 -27.22 -8.11 -13.22
CA GLU A 165 -28.48 -7.56 -12.69
C GLU A 165 -29.51 -7.29 -13.79
N ILE A 166 -29.10 -6.77 -14.95
CA ILE A 166 -29.98 -6.63 -16.13
C ILE A 166 -30.49 -8.02 -16.59
N ALA A 167 -29.63 -9.03 -16.62
CA ALA A 167 -30.02 -10.40 -16.97
C ALA A 167 -31.01 -10.99 -15.96
N LYS A 168 -30.78 -10.82 -14.64
CA LYS A 168 -31.72 -11.22 -13.58
C LYS A 168 -33.06 -10.49 -13.71
N GLN A 169 -33.06 -9.19 -14.00
CA GLN A 169 -34.28 -8.41 -14.24
C GLN A 169 -35.04 -8.93 -15.47
N ARG A 170 -34.36 -9.21 -16.59
CA ARG A 170 -34.97 -9.81 -17.79
C ARG A 170 -35.53 -11.20 -17.52
N LEU A 171 -34.82 -12.04 -16.77
CA LEU A 171 -35.32 -13.37 -16.37
C LEU A 171 -36.56 -13.26 -15.48
N ARG A 172 -36.58 -12.34 -14.50
CA ARG A 172 -37.75 -12.05 -13.67
C ARG A 172 -38.93 -11.54 -14.50
N ALA A 173 -38.69 -10.58 -15.41
CA ALA A 173 -39.72 -10.06 -16.30
C ALA A 173 -40.28 -11.15 -17.23
N ASN A 174 -39.42 -12.01 -17.79
CA ASN A 174 -39.86 -13.14 -18.60
C ASN A 174 -40.60 -14.22 -17.79
N ALA A 175 -40.24 -14.43 -16.52
CA ALA A 175 -40.96 -15.35 -15.60
C ALA A 175 -42.29 -14.78 -15.08
N GLN A 176 -42.45 -13.45 -15.04
CA GLN A 176 -43.73 -12.79 -14.78
C GLN A 176 -44.61 -12.73 -16.03
N ASN A 177 -44.00 -12.53 -17.20
CA ASN A 177 -44.66 -12.57 -18.50
C ASN A 177 -44.90 -14.01 -18.99
N SER A 178 -44.34 -15.03 -18.35
CA SER A 178 -44.72 -16.43 -18.52
C SER A 178 -46.03 -16.79 -17.81
N ASN A 179 -46.99 -15.86 -17.83
CA ASN A 179 -48.35 -16.21 -18.23
C ASN A 179 -48.30 -16.78 -19.65
N PHE A 180 -47.73 -17.98 -19.77
CA PHE A 180 -47.81 -18.78 -20.97
C PHE A 180 -49.29 -18.92 -21.30
N ASP A 181 -49.64 -18.72 -22.56
CA ASP A 181 -51.03 -18.76 -23.03
C ASP A 181 -51.45 -20.25 -23.11
N ASP A 182 -51.44 -20.96 -21.97
CA ASP A 182 -51.85 -22.36 -21.77
C ASP A 182 -53.25 -22.58 -22.36
N PHE A 183 -54.10 -21.55 -22.30
CA PHE A 183 -55.39 -21.49 -22.96
C PHE A 183 -55.34 -21.74 -24.47
N LYS A 184 -54.28 -21.35 -25.18
CA LYS A 184 -54.16 -21.50 -26.65
C LYS A 184 -53.32 -22.69 -27.09
N THR A 185 -52.37 -23.15 -26.27
CA THR A 185 -51.42 -24.21 -26.63
C THR A 185 -51.78 -25.58 -26.06
N ARG A 186 -52.62 -25.65 -25.03
CA ARG A 186 -53.06 -26.91 -24.41
C ARG A 186 -54.07 -27.63 -25.28
N ALA A 187 -53.71 -28.82 -25.75
CA ALA A 187 -54.67 -29.74 -26.35
C ALA A 187 -55.56 -30.37 -25.26
N PHE A 188 -56.87 -30.43 -25.50
CA PHE A 188 -57.84 -31.09 -24.62
C PHE A 188 -58.22 -32.44 -25.20
N THR A 189 -58.50 -33.44 -24.36
CA THR A 189 -59.17 -34.69 -24.80
C THR A 189 -60.61 -34.75 -24.30
N ARG A 190 -61.43 -35.60 -24.93
CA ARG A 190 -62.85 -35.76 -24.57
C ARG A 190 -63.04 -36.24 -23.13
N GLU A 191 -62.15 -37.10 -22.64
CA GLU A 191 -62.12 -37.62 -21.27
C GLU A 191 -61.69 -36.56 -20.26
N GLN A 192 -60.82 -35.62 -20.66
CA GLN A 192 -60.42 -34.49 -19.81
C GLN A 192 -61.58 -33.50 -19.68
N ILE A 193 -62.23 -33.14 -20.79
CA ILE A 193 -63.39 -32.25 -20.81
C ILE A 193 -64.53 -32.83 -19.95
N GLY A 194 -64.81 -34.14 -20.08
CA GLY A 194 -65.82 -34.82 -19.27
C GLY A 194 -65.49 -34.97 -17.77
N LYS A 195 -64.26 -34.64 -17.35
CA LYS A 195 -63.82 -34.65 -15.94
C LYS A 195 -63.62 -33.24 -15.36
N MET A 196 -63.74 -32.19 -16.16
CA MET A 196 -63.63 -30.80 -15.70
C MET A 196 -64.90 -30.38 -14.96
N SER A 197 -64.74 -29.56 -13.93
CA SER A 197 -65.87 -28.84 -13.33
C SER A 197 -66.43 -27.79 -14.31
N GLY A 198 -67.69 -27.38 -14.13
CA GLY A 198 -68.30 -26.36 -14.99
C GLY A 198 -67.56 -25.01 -14.99
N ALA A 199 -66.92 -24.66 -13.86
CA ALA A 199 -66.08 -23.47 -13.75
C ALA A 199 -64.76 -23.60 -14.53
N GLU A 200 -64.14 -24.79 -14.54
CA GLU A 200 -62.95 -25.05 -15.37
C GLU A 200 -63.32 -25.09 -16.86
N PHE A 201 -64.45 -25.71 -17.21
CA PHE A 201 -64.93 -25.73 -18.59
C PHE A 201 -65.15 -24.31 -19.12
N ALA A 202 -65.87 -23.45 -18.40
CA ALA A 202 -66.09 -22.04 -18.78
C ALA A 202 -64.77 -21.25 -18.96
N LYS A 203 -63.73 -21.60 -18.18
CA LYS A 203 -62.39 -20.98 -18.29
C LYS A 203 -61.67 -21.33 -19.61
N TYR A 204 -61.90 -22.53 -20.14
CA TYR A 204 -61.22 -23.06 -21.33
C TYR A 204 -62.13 -23.22 -22.57
N GLU A 205 -63.43 -22.90 -22.45
CA GLU A 205 -64.49 -23.14 -23.43
C GLU A 205 -64.10 -22.71 -24.85
N LYS A 206 -63.63 -21.48 -25.02
CA LYS A 206 -63.26 -20.92 -26.34
C LYS A 206 -62.19 -21.77 -27.05
N ALA A 207 -61.23 -22.30 -26.30
CA ALA A 207 -60.16 -23.13 -26.85
C ALA A 207 -60.64 -24.56 -27.15
N ILE A 208 -61.45 -25.14 -26.26
CA ILE A 208 -62.09 -26.44 -26.44
C ILE A 208 -62.97 -26.42 -27.70
N MET A 209 -63.83 -25.40 -27.85
CA MET A 209 -64.70 -25.24 -29.02
C MET A 209 -63.91 -25.02 -30.31
N GLU A 210 -62.79 -24.30 -30.27
CA GLU A 210 -61.92 -24.14 -31.44
C GLU A 210 -61.24 -25.46 -31.85
N GLN A 211 -60.82 -26.28 -30.90
CA GLN A 211 -60.24 -27.60 -31.16
C GLN A 211 -61.28 -28.61 -31.67
N LEU A 212 -62.51 -28.59 -31.13
CA LEU A 212 -63.65 -29.34 -31.65
C LEU A 212 -63.96 -28.94 -33.11
N ARG A 213 -64.03 -27.64 -33.40
CA ARG A 213 -64.28 -27.11 -34.76
C ARG A 213 -63.19 -27.51 -35.76
N LYS A 214 -61.95 -27.71 -35.31
CA LYS A 214 -60.82 -28.18 -36.13
C LYS A 214 -60.71 -29.71 -36.21
N GLY A 215 -61.59 -30.48 -35.55
CA GLY A 215 -61.52 -31.95 -35.50
C GLY A 215 -60.31 -32.51 -34.76
N LEU A 216 -59.69 -31.70 -33.88
CA LEU A 216 -58.51 -32.08 -33.09
C LEU A 216 -58.88 -32.88 -31.84
N ILE A 217 -60.14 -32.81 -31.42
CA ILE A 217 -60.75 -33.62 -30.37
C ILE A 217 -61.60 -34.69 -31.05
N LYS A 218 -61.40 -35.95 -30.67
CA LYS A 218 -62.13 -37.14 -31.18
C LYS A 218 -62.98 -37.77 -30.07
#